data_AF-A0A4V3WK18-F1
#
_entry.id   AF-A0A4V3WK18-F1
#
_cell.length_a   1.000
_cell.length_b   1.000
_cell.length_c   1.000
_cell.angle_alpha   90.00
_cell.angle_beta   90.00
_cell.angle_gamma   90.00
#
_symmetry.space_group_name_H-M   'P 1'
#
loop_
_entity.id
_entity.type
_entity.pdbx_description
1 polymer ?
#
loop_
_entity_poly.entity_id
_entity_poly.type
_entity_poly.pdbx_seq_one_letter_code
_entity_poly.pdbx_strand_id
1 'polypeptide(L)'
;MMDAIFGRRNPRIASISLEFLLLLDDELVFVVFLHFSINSEYASAAVLNNETDKFALVEFKSQMTEDLQGILASWNGSIHFCLWTGVTCGRNIPAPIGNHTFLQELYLSFNNLEGEVPDSISQLRHLRLIGWSVNSLSGVFPPSLYSLSLLQHIALSYNNFVGNLRPDLGLAFPNLLTLYLGFNYFFVSIPASLSNASYL
;
A
#
# COMPACT_ATOMS: atom_id res chain seq x y z
N MET A 1 -32.79 18.72 30.18
CA MET A 1 -33.84 17.83 29.67
C MET A 1 -34.07 18.24 28.23
N MET A 2 -33.24 17.83 27.26
CA MET A 2 -32.73 16.48 26.93
C MET A 2 -33.85 15.52 26.50
N ASP A 3 -33.78 14.82 25.37
CA ASP A 3 -32.85 14.94 24.22
C ASP A 3 -33.47 14.33 22.95
N ALA A 4 -32.97 14.70 21.77
CA ALA A 4 -33.40 14.13 20.49
C ALA A 4 -32.56 12.89 20.12
N ILE A 5 -33.19 11.72 20.05
CA ILE A 5 -32.49 10.46 19.72
C ILE A 5 -32.45 10.23 18.20
N PHE A 6 -31.24 10.14 17.65
CA PHE A 6 -30.99 9.77 16.25
C PHE A 6 -31.41 8.33 15.95
N GLY A 7 -32.16 8.14 14.86
CA GLY A 7 -32.45 6.81 14.32
C GLY A 7 -31.22 6.18 13.67
N ARG A 8 -30.58 5.21 14.34
CA ARG A 8 -29.57 4.35 13.73
C ARG A 8 -30.24 3.29 12.84
N ARG A 9 -29.85 3.23 11.56
CA ARG A 9 -30.19 2.07 10.70
C ARG A 9 -29.30 0.89 11.12
N ASN A 10 -29.90 -0.23 11.53
CA ASN A 10 -29.16 -1.49 11.66
C ASN A 10 -28.81 -2.02 10.25
N PRO A 11 -27.52 -2.23 9.91
CA PRO A 11 -27.18 -3.08 8.77
C PRO A 11 -27.58 -4.52 9.11
N ARG A 12 -28.20 -5.23 8.17
CA ARG A 12 -28.51 -6.66 8.35
C ARG A 12 -27.23 -7.47 8.14
N ILE A 13 -26.96 -8.42 9.04
CA ILE A 13 -25.88 -9.39 8.88
C ILE A 13 -26.18 -10.27 7.65
N ALA A 14 -25.23 -10.36 6.74
CA ALA A 14 -25.30 -11.28 5.60
C ALA A 14 -24.79 -12.66 6.01
N SER A 15 -25.70 -13.56 6.38
CA SER A 15 -25.38 -14.98 6.60
C SER A 15 -25.27 -15.69 5.25
N ILE A 16 -24.11 -16.28 4.96
CA ILE A 16 -23.93 -17.20 3.82
C ILE A 16 -23.86 -18.62 4.39
N SER A 17 -24.87 -19.43 4.09
CA SER A 17 -24.89 -20.86 4.38
C SER A 17 -24.38 -21.65 3.17
N LEU A 18 -23.35 -22.48 3.35
CA LEU A 18 -22.99 -23.54 2.41
C LEU A 18 -23.61 -24.85 2.90
N GLU A 19 -24.33 -25.53 2.02
CA GLU A 19 -24.83 -26.88 2.25
C GLU A 19 -23.87 -27.89 1.61
N PHE A 20 -23.49 -28.93 2.36
CA PHE A 20 -22.74 -30.07 1.85
C PHE A 20 -23.55 -31.34 2.09
N LEU A 21 -23.87 -32.05 1.00
CA LEU A 21 -24.47 -33.38 1.06
C LEU A 21 -23.36 -34.43 1.23
N LEU A 22 -23.44 -35.22 2.30
CA LEU A 22 -22.71 -36.46 2.47
C LEU A 22 -23.71 -37.62 2.40
N LEU A 23 -23.44 -38.60 1.53
CA LEU A 23 -24.24 -39.81 1.39
C LEU A 23 -23.65 -40.91 2.26
N LEU A 24 -24.47 -41.49 3.15
CA LEU A 24 -24.14 -42.65 3.97
C LEU A 24 -25.37 -43.55 4.11
N ASP A 25 -25.48 -44.50 3.17
CA ASP A 25 -26.49 -45.57 3.04
C ASP A 25 -27.98 -45.17 2.91
N ASP A 26 -28.74 -46.04 2.24
CA ASP A 26 -29.87 -45.65 1.35
C ASP A 26 -31.20 -45.18 2.00
N GLU A 27 -31.32 -45.09 3.34
CA GLU A 27 -32.62 -44.82 4.00
C GLU A 27 -32.74 -43.51 4.81
N LEU A 28 -31.66 -42.78 5.16
CA LEU A 28 -31.78 -41.51 5.90
C LEU A 28 -30.79 -40.40 5.50
N VAL A 29 -31.30 -39.37 4.82
CA VAL A 29 -30.58 -38.11 4.57
C VAL A 29 -30.68 -37.18 5.79
N PHE A 30 -29.64 -37.16 6.62
CA PHE A 30 -29.51 -36.17 7.70
C PHE A 30 -28.83 -34.88 7.21
N VAL A 31 -29.60 -33.79 7.13
CA VAL A 31 -29.06 -32.45 6.84
C VAL A 31 -28.50 -31.83 8.13
N VAL A 32 -27.16 -31.78 8.25
CA VAL A 32 -26.47 -31.22 9.42
C VAL A 32 -26.11 -29.74 9.17
N PHE A 33 -26.94 -28.83 9.68
CA PHE A 33 -26.67 -27.39 9.62
C PHE A 33 -25.59 -26.96 10.63
N LEU A 34 -24.32 -27.00 10.23
CA LEU A 34 -23.23 -26.38 10.98
C LEU A 34 -23.30 -24.85 10.86
N HIS A 35 -23.88 -24.19 11.87
CA HIS A 35 -24.00 -22.74 11.89
C HIS A 35 -22.66 -22.05 12.26
N PHE A 36 -21.83 -21.81 11.25
CA PHE A 36 -20.56 -21.09 11.43
C PHE A 36 -20.81 -19.59 11.61
N SER A 37 -21.09 -19.17 12.84
CA SER A 37 -21.16 -17.77 13.22
C SER A 37 -19.81 -17.08 13.00
N ILE A 38 -19.67 -16.38 11.87
CA ILE A 38 -18.55 -15.44 11.69
C ILE A 38 -18.74 -14.33 12.72
N ASN A 39 -17.94 -14.37 13.79
CA ASN A 39 -17.82 -13.26 14.72
C ASN A 39 -17.24 -12.07 13.96
N SER A 40 -18.12 -11.19 13.51
CA SER A 40 -17.77 -9.85 13.04
C SER A 40 -17.30 -9.01 14.24
N GLU A 41 -16.10 -9.31 14.75
CA GLU A 41 -15.30 -8.29 15.40
C GLU A 41 -15.22 -7.11 14.42
N TYR A 42 -15.61 -5.93 14.90
CA TYR A 42 -15.64 -4.72 14.08
C TYR A 42 -14.20 -4.25 13.85
N ALA A 43 -13.52 -4.87 12.87
CA ALA A 43 -12.26 -4.40 12.33
C ALA A 43 -12.45 -2.96 11.86
N SER A 44 -11.97 -2.02 12.66
CA SER A 44 -12.24 -0.60 12.47
C SER A 44 -11.43 -0.03 11.29
N ALA A 45 -11.96 1.02 10.65
CA ALA A 45 -11.24 1.87 9.69
C ALA A 45 -9.90 2.27 10.40
N ALA A 46 -8.73 2.77 10.79
CA ALA A 46 -8.03 2.27 11.97
C ALA A 46 -7.37 0.87 11.77
N VAL A 47 -7.85 -0.20 12.41
CA VAL A 47 -7.22 -1.55 12.41
C VAL A 47 -6.92 -2.08 11.00
N LEU A 48 -7.86 -1.92 10.05
CA LEU A 48 -7.69 -2.40 8.67
C LEU A 48 -6.49 -1.73 7.96
N ASN A 49 -6.21 -0.46 8.28
CA ASN A 49 -5.28 0.39 7.54
C ASN A 49 -3.81 0.10 7.88
N ASN A 50 -3.55 -0.34 9.13
CA ASN A 50 -2.20 -0.73 9.56
C ASN A 50 -1.74 -2.02 8.87
N GLU A 51 -2.66 -2.93 8.57
CA GLU A 51 -2.35 -4.16 7.84
C GLU A 51 -2.24 -3.94 6.31
N THR A 52 -2.89 -2.93 5.72
CA THR A 52 -2.68 -2.60 4.30
C THR A 52 -1.29 -2.03 4.02
N ASP A 53 -0.75 -1.17 4.90
CA ASP A 53 0.63 -0.66 4.74
C ASP A 53 1.64 -1.82 4.77
N LYS A 54 1.49 -2.72 5.75
CA LYS A 54 2.29 -3.93 5.91
C LYS A 54 2.13 -4.91 4.73
N PHE A 55 0.92 -5.12 4.22
CA PHE A 55 0.66 -5.97 3.06
C PHE A 55 1.38 -5.45 1.81
N ALA A 56 1.28 -4.13 1.54
CA ALA A 56 1.97 -3.51 0.41
C ALA A 56 3.50 -3.65 0.48
N LEU A 57 4.09 -3.59 1.67
CA LEU A 57 5.52 -3.84 1.87
C LEU A 57 5.90 -5.32 1.71
N VAL A 58 5.10 -6.26 2.21
CA VAL A 58 5.34 -7.71 2.02
C VAL A 58 5.27 -8.06 0.53
N GLU A 59 4.34 -7.46 -0.21
CA GLU A 59 4.24 -7.64 -1.66
C GLU A 59 5.34 -6.89 -2.42
N PHE A 60 5.78 -5.70 -1.99
CA PHE A 60 6.99 -5.08 -2.55
C PHE A 60 8.19 -6.02 -2.43
N LYS A 61 8.36 -6.68 -1.27
CA LYS A 61 9.42 -7.66 -1.05
C LYS A 61 9.24 -8.95 -1.86
N SER A 62 8.02 -9.40 -2.16
CA SER A 62 7.79 -10.62 -2.95
C SER A 62 8.21 -10.47 -4.42
N GLN A 63 8.22 -9.24 -4.94
CA GLN A 63 8.64 -8.91 -6.30
C GLN A 63 10.16 -8.64 -6.45
N MET A 64 10.93 -8.64 -5.36
CA MET A 64 12.38 -8.46 -5.43
C MET A 64 13.07 -9.77 -5.79
N THR A 65 13.75 -9.81 -6.95
CA THR A 65 14.48 -10.97 -7.45
C THR A 65 15.81 -11.17 -6.74
N GLU A 66 16.50 -10.07 -6.39
CA GLU A 66 17.74 -10.10 -5.61
C GLU A 66 17.74 -9.09 -4.46
N ASP A 67 18.21 -9.54 -3.29
CA ASP A 67 18.60 -8.71 -2.13
C ASP A 67 19.96 -9.22 -1.60
N LEU A 68 21.02 -8.97 -2.37
CA LEU A 68 22.37 -9.46 -2.08
C LEU A 68 22.97 -8.93 -0.75
N GLN A 69 22.40 -7.85 -0.20
CA GLN A 69 22.85 -7.24 1.06
C GLN A 69 21.98 -7.66 2.26
N GLY A 70 20.84 -8.31 2.03
CA GLY A 70 19.86 -8.63 3.07
C GLY A 70 19.21 -7.39 3.68
N ILE A 71 19.08 -6.29 2.93
CA ILE A 71 18.50 -5.03 3.45
C ILE A 71 17.04 -5.23 3.89
N LEU A 72 16.32 -6.14 3.23
CA LEU A 72 14.95 -6.53 3.54
C LEU A 72 14.88 -7.69 4.55
N ALA A 73 15.97 -8.13 5.17
CA ALA A 73 15.94 -9.23 6.15
C ALA A 73 15.09 -8.89 7.39
N SER A 74 15.04 -7.61 7.80
CA SER A 74 14.18 -7.11 8.86
C SER A 74 12.69 -7.11 8.50
N TRP A 75 12.34 -7.18 7.20
CA TRP A 75 10.97 -7.20 6.70
C TRP A 75 10.36 -8.60 6.90
N ASN A 76 9.93 -8.88 8.13
CA ASN A 76 9.41 -10.17 8.57
C ASN A 76 8.36 -10.00 9.68
N GLY A 77 7.62 -11.07 9.98
CA GLY A 77 6.51 -11.03 10.94
C GLY A 77 6.90 -10.92 12.42
N SER A 78 8.19 -10.91 12.77
CA SER A 78 8.65 -10.90 14.17
C SER A 78 8.67 -9.50 14.80
N ILE A 79 8.62 -8.43 14.00
CA ILE A 79 8.62 -7.03 14.46
C ILE A 79 7.61 -6.19 13.65
N HIS A 80 7.10 -5.13 14.25
CA HIS A 80 6.17 -4.20 13.59
C HIS A 80 6.85 -3.50 12.39
N PHE A 81 6.13 -3.28 11.29
CA PHE A 81 6.73 -2.81 10.03
C PHE A 81 7.40 -1.43 10.13
N CYS A 82 6.95 -0.58 11.05
CA CYS A 82 7.61 0.69 11.40
C CYS A 82 9.00 0.55 12.08
N LEU A 83 9.51 -0.66 12.24
CA LEU A 83 10.87 -0.99 12.71
C LEU A 83 11.69 -1.72 11.62
N TRP A 84 11.15 -1.85 10.40
CA TRP A 84 11.84 -2.45 9.27
C TRP A 84 12.83 -1.47 8.65
N THR A 85 13.91 -1.99 8.08
CA THR A 85 14.97 -1.18 7.45
C THR A 85 14.37 -0.35 6.32
N GLY A 86 14.61 0.96 6.33
CA GLY A 86 14.10 1.89 5.30
C GLY A 86 12.65 2.32 5.47
N VAL A 87 11.92 1.86 6.49
CA VAL A 87 10.52 2.25 6.74
C VAL A 87 10.43 3.31 7.85
N THR A 88 9.92 4.50 7.52
CA THR A 88 9.54 5.52 8.52
C THR A 88 8.02 5.62 8.61
N CYS A 89 7.47 5.45 9.82
CA CYS A 89 6.06 5.71 10.10
C CYS A 89 5.86 7.01 10.89
N GLY A 90 4.79 7.73 10.59
CA GLY A 90 4.33 8.89 11.36
C GLY A 90 2.92 8.70 11.92
N ARG A 91 2.58 9.49 12.94
CA ARG A 91 1.21 9.57 13.47
C ARG A 91 0.40 10.60 12.71
N ASN A 92 -0.86 10.28 12.44
CA ASN A 92 -1.83 11.25 11.93
C ASN A 92 -2.50 11.95 13.12
N ILE A 93 -2.25 13.25 13.30
CA ILE A 93 -2.78 14.06 14.40
C ILE A 93 -3.68 15.16 13.79
N PRO A 94 -4.95 15.34 14.21
CA PRO A 94 -5.62 14.72 15.36
C PRO A 94 -6.82 13.83 14.96
N ALA A 95 -6.67 12.51 15.07
CA ALA A 95 -7.81 11.59 15.12
C ALA A 95 -8.15 11.26 16.60
N PRO A 96 -9.34 11.61 17.11
CA PRO A 96 -9.82 11.07 18.38
C PRO A 96 -10.00 9.55 18.26
N ILE A 97 -9.55 8.79 19.27
CA ILE A 97 -9.70 7.32 19.37
C ILE A 97 -8.84 6.54 18.35
N GLY A 98 -7.50 6.62 18.48
CA GLY A 98 -6.60 5.61 17.90
C GLY A 98 -5.15 6.06 17.71
N ASN A 99 -4.17 5.30 18.24
CA ASN A 99 -2.74 5.56 18.05
C ASN A 99 -2.24 4.94 16.73
N HIS A 100 -2.83 5.36 15.60
CA HIS A 100 -2.47 4.81 14.29
C HIS A 100 -1.18 5.44 13.76
N THR A 101 -0.19 4.57 13.55
CA THR A 101 1.04 4.84 12.81
C THR A 101 0.85 4.36 11.39
N PHE A 102 1.04 5.26 10.42
CA PHE A 102 0.99 4.98 9.00
C PHE A 102 2.38 5.18 8.41
N LEU A 103 2.72 4.45 7.36
CA LEU A 103 3.96 4.65 6.63
C LEU A 103 3.96 6.03 5.96
N GLN A 104 5.03 6.79 6.16
CA GLN A 104 5.22 8.11 5.55
C GLN A 104 6.47 8.18 4.66
N GLU A 105 7.47 7.33 4.89
CA GLU A 105 8.68 7.30 4.06
C GLU A 105 9.10 5.86 3.80
N LEU A 106 9.53 5.60 2.57
CA LEU A 106 10.17 4.35 2.17
C LEU A 106 11.50 4.67 1.48
N TYR A 107 12.59 4.51 2.23
CA TYR A 107 13.95 4.81 1.82
C TYR A 107 14.79 3.52 1.71
N LEU A 108 14.99 3.08 0.46
CA LEU A 108 15.78 1.92 0.08
C LEU A 108 16.88 2.31 -0.94
N SER A 109 17.34 3.56 -0.93
CA SER A 109 18.38 4.03 -1.86
C SER A 109 19.75 3.44 -1.52
N PHE A 110 20.62 3.31 -2.52
CA PHE A 110 21.98 2.76 -2.42
C PHE A 110 22.04 1.29 -1.98
N ASN A 111 21.16 0.46 -2.54
CA ASN A 111 21.18 -1.00 -2.35
C ASN A 111 21.37 -1.72 -3.69
N ASN A 112 21.41 -3.06 -3.66
CA ASN A 112 21.43 -3.90 -4.86
C ASN A 112 20.08 -4.60 -5.06
N LEU A 113 18.96 -3.88 -4.86
CA LEU A 113 17.63 -4.45 -5.08
C LEU A 113 17.35 -4.56 -6.58
N GLU A 114 17.01 -5.75 -7.02
CA GLU A 114 16.47 -6.03 -8.36
C GLU A 114 15.02 -6.52 -8.25
N GLY A 115 14.18 -6.18 -9.22
CA GLY A 115 12.76 -6.55 -9.28
C GLY A 115 11.93 -5.52 -10.02
N GLU A 116 10.61 -5.68 -9.99
CA GLU A 116 9.63 -4.67 -10.40
C GLU A 116 8.85 -4.13 -9.17
N VAL A 117 8.23 -2.97 -9.32
CA VAL A 117 7.47 -2.32 -8.23
C VAL A 117 5.98 -2.66 -8.36
N PRO A 118 5.37 -3.41 -7.42
CA PRO A 118 3.98 -3.85 -7.55
C PRO A 118 2.97 -2.72 -7.33
N ASP A 119 1.81 -2.85 -7.97
CA ASP A 119 0.68 -1.93 -7.81
C ASP A 119 0.10 -1.86 -6.40
N SER A 120 0.44 -2.81 -5.52
CA SER A 120 0.12 -2.78 -4.09
C SER A 120 0.69 -1.55 -3.37
N ILE A 121 1.77 -0.93 -3.89
CA ILE A 121 2.29 0.36 -3.41
C ILE A 121 1.24 1.47 -3.41
N SER A 122 0.21 1.40 -4.26
CA SER A 122 -0.94 2.31 -4.21
C SER A 122 -1.68 2.32 -2.86
N GLN A 123 -1.53 1.28 -2.02
CA GLN A 123 -2.15 1.21 -0.70
C GLN A 123 -1.47 2.12 0.34
N LEU A 124 -0.23 2.56 0.11
CA LEU A 124 0.56 3.41 1.01
C LEU A 124 0.08 4.87 1.00
N ARG A 125 -1.21 5.11 1.31
CA ARG A 125 -1.91 6.40 1.11
C ARG A 125 -1.33 7.59 1.88
N HIS A 126 -0.49 7.33 2.90
CA HIS A 126 0.16 8.35 3.71
C HIS A 126 1.64 8.63 3.33
N LEU A 127 2.15 7.94 2.30
CA LEU A 127 3.51 8.07 1.81
C LEU A 127 3.80 9.48 1.27
N ARG A 128 4.88 10.08 1.80
CA ARG A 128 5.41 11.40 1.45
C ARG A 128 6.73 11.31 0.69
N LEU A 129 7.58 10.33 1.04
CA LEU A 129 8.91 10.16 0.47
C LEU A 129 9.13 8.76 -0.08
N ILE A 130 9.50 8.68 -1.35
CA ILE A 130 10.11 7.52 -1.99
C ILE A 130 11.56 7.84 -2.27
N GLY A 131 12.47 7.04 -1.70
CA GLY A 131 13.88 7.06 -2.05
C GLY A 131 14.36 5.67 -2.45
N TRP A 132 14.32 5.34 -3.73
CA TRP A 132 14.81 4.07 -4.30
C TRP A 132 16.01 4.26 -5.25
N SER A 133 16.63 5.44 -5.26
CA SER A 133 17.77 5.76 -6.14
C SER A 133 18.97 4.85 -5.91
N VAL A 134 19.73 4.54 -6.97
CA VAL A 134 20.89 3.63 -6.95
C VAL A 134 20.46 2.23 -6.49
N ASN A 135 19.76 1.53 -7.40
CA ASN A 135 19.36 0.12 -7.33
C ASN A 135 19.28 -0.44 -8.77
N SER A 136 18.83 -1.71 -8.92
CA SER A 136 18.58 -2.36 -10.20
C SER A 136 17.08 -2.42 -10.57
N LEU A 137 16.20 -1.69 -9.87
CA LEU A 137 14.73 -1.78 -10.05
C LEU A 137 14.32 -1.47 -11.48
N SER A 138 13.36 -2.24 -12.00
CA SER A 138 12.98 -2.25 -13.42
C SER A 138 11.46 -2.20 -13.60
N GLY A 139 10.98 -2.56 -14.79
CA GLY A 139 9.59 -2.40 -15.19
C GLY A 139 9.24 -0.97 -15.63
N VAL A 140 7.97 -0.74 -15.96
CA VAL A 140 7.45 0.58 -16.34
C VAL A 140 7.29 1.46 -15.09
N PHE A 141 7.41 2.79 -15.21
CA PHE A 141 7.08 3.71 -14.10
C PHE A 141 5.71 3.34 -13.49
N PRO A 142 5.65 2.91 -12.21
CA PRO A 142 4.47 2.25 -11.65
C PRO A 142 3.25 3.20 -11.61
N PRO A 143 2.16 2.92 -12.37
CA PRO A 143 1.00 3.82 -12.45
C PRO A 143 0.27 4.01 -11.11
N SER A 144 0.38 3.02 -10.23
CA SER A 144 -0.02 3.07 -8.82
C SER A 144 0.48 4.31 -8.06
N LEU A 145 1.69 4.81 -8.37
CA LEU A 145 2.24 6.02 -7.72
C LEU A 145 1.39 7.26 -7.96
N TYR A 146 0.78 7.42 -9.14
CA TYR A 146 -0.09 8.56 -9.46
C TYR A 146 -1.36 8.62 -8.57
N SER A 147 -1.61 7.60 -7.74
CA SER A 147 -2.70 7.58 -6.76
C SER A 147 -2.27 7.97 -5.33
N LEU A 148 -0.98 8.28 -5.12
CA LEU A 148 -0.41 8.68 -3.83
C LEU A 148 -0.26 10.20 -3.76
N SER A 149 -1.41 10.89 -3.62
CA SER A 149 -1.50 12.35 -3.68
C SER A 149 -0.74 13.12 -2.58
N LEU A 150 -0.27 12.43 -1.53
CA LEU A 150 0.54 13.00 -0.45
C LEU A 150 2.06 12.91 -0.71
N LEU A 151 2.50 12.36 -1.85
CA LEU A 151 3.91 12.34 -2.23
C LEU A 151 4.48 13.75 -2.42
N GLN A 152 5.63 13.99 -1.79
CA GLN A 152 6.39 15.23 -1.79
C GLN A 152 7.79 15.02 -2.39
N HIS A 153 8.37 13.82 -2.20
CA HIS A 153 9.71 13.49 -2.66
C HIS A 153 9.71 12.15 -3.40
N ILE A 154 10.14 12.15 -4.67
CA ILE A 154 10.28 10.95 -5.50
C ILE A 154 11.71 10.91 -6.05
N ALA A 155 12.52 9.99 -5.54
CA ALA A 155 13.91 9.80 -5.96
C ALA A 155 14.12 8.35 -6.44
N LEU A 156 14.17 8.18 -7.77
CA LEU A 156 14.31 6.91 -8.48
C LEU A 156 15.57 6.86 -9.38
N SER A 157 16.47 7.83 -9.25
CA SER A 157 17.61 7.98 -10.17
C SER A 157 18.61 6.84 -10.06
N TYR A 158 19.28 6.47 -11.16
CA TYR A 158 20.13 5.28 -11.24
C TYR A 158 19.34 3.99 -10.93
N ASN A 159 18.45 3.64 -11.86
CA ASN A 159 17.67 2.40 -11.89
C ASN A 159 17.44 1.99 -13.36
N ASN A 160 16.74 0.87 -13.57
CA ASN A 160 16.42 0.31 -14.88
C ASN A 160 14.97 0.59 -15.35
N PHE A 161 14.28 1.57 -14.76
CA PHE A 161 12.87 1.84 -15.11
C PHE A 161 12.71 2.32 -16.57
N VAL A 162 11.65 1.84 -17.24
CA VAL A 162 11.33 2.11 -18.66
C VAL A 162 10.00 2.84 -18.83
N GLY A 163 9.70 3.23 -20.07
CA GLY A 163 8.38 3.70 -20.48
C GLY A 163 8.24 5.22 -20.51
N ASN A 164 6.99 5.69 -20.51
CA ASN A 164 6.63 7.10 -20.60
C ASN A 164 6.00 7.58 -19.28
N LEU A 165 6.50 8.70 -18.78
CA LEU A 165 5.81 9.47 -17.74
C LEU A 165 4.55 10.10 -18.33
N ARG A 166 3.53 10.30 -17.49
CA ARG A 166 2.29 10.97 -17.90
C ARG A 166 2.54 12.41 -18.40
N PRO A 167 1.90 12.87 -19.49
CA PRO A 167 2.01 14.26 -19.95
C PRO A 167 1.53 15.29 -18.92
N ASP A 168 0.65 14.90 -17.98
CA ASP A 168 0.09 15.71 -16.90
C ASP A 168 0.75 15.45 -15.52
N LEU A 169 2.02 15.02 -15.51
CA LEU A 169 2.80 14.68 -14.33
C LEU A 169 2.70 15.66 -13.14
N GLY A 170 2.77 16.98 -13.40
CA GLY A 170 2.65 18.01 -12.36
C GLY A 170 1.25 18.16 -11.76
N LEU A 171 0.21 17.68 -12.45
CA LEU A 171 -1.17 17.60 -11.92
C LEU A 171 -1.41 16.27 -11.18
N ALA A 172 -0.71 15.20 -11.59
CA ALA A 172 -0.81 13.88 -10.95
C ALA A 172 -0.15 13.85 -9.55
N PHE A 173 0.87 14.68 -9.30
CA PHE A 173 1.53 14.82 -7.99
C PHE A 173 1.42 16.27 -7.45
N PRO A 174 0.25 16.69 -6.94
CA PRO A 174 -0.02 18.09 -6.59
C PRO A 174 0.74 18.63 -5.37
N ASN A 175 1.44 17.77 -4.62
CA ASN A 175 2.26 18.14 -3.46
C ASN A 175 3.77 17.92 -3.69
N LEU A 176 4.19 17.63 -4.93
CA LEU A 176 5.57 17.27 -5.25
C LEU A 176 6.52 18.46 -5.10
N LEU A 177 7.61 18.25 -4.36
CA LEU A 177 8.67 19.22 -4.09
C LEU A 177 9.98 18.84 -4.78
N THR A 178 10.26 17.55 -4.95
CA THR A 178 11.49 17.08 -5.61
C THR A 178 11.24 15.82 -6.43
N LEU A 179 11.72 15.81 -7.67
CA LEU A 179 11.61 14.68 -8.59
C LEU A 179 12.97 14.34 -9.22
N TYR A 180 13.56 13.20 -8.85
CA TYR A 180 14.83 12.72 -9.40
C TYR A 180 14.63 11.42 -10.16
N LEU A 181 14.61 11.50 -11.49
CA LEU A 181 14.40 10.36 -12.40
C LEU A 181 15.58 10.08 -13.36
N GLY A 182 16.67 10.85 -13.27
CA GLY A 182 17.83 10.73 -14.17
C GLY A 182 18.52 9.37 -14.06
N PHE A 183 19.23 8.96 -15.12
CA PHE A 183 19.86 7.62 -15.21
C PHE A 183 18.82 6.50 -15.03
N ASN A 184 17.81 6.52 -15.91
CA ASN A 184 16.81 5.48 -16.17
C ASN A 184 16.56 5.41 -17.68
N TYR A 185 15.80 4.40 -18.14
CA TYR A 185 15.46 4.19 -19.56
C TYR A 185 14.08 4.75 -19.94
N PHE A 186 13.65 5.85 -19.30
CA PHE A 186 12.44 6.58 -19.69
C PHE A 186 12.62 7.24 -21.07
N PHE A 187 11.66 7.05 -21.99
CA PHE A 187 11.73 7.57 -23.36
C PHE A 187 11.41 9.09 -23.47
N VAL A 188 11.50 9.82 -22.37
CA VAL A 188 10.71 11.03 -22.14
C VAL A 188 11.44 12.32 -22.50
N SER A 189 10.81 13.12 -23.37
CA SER A 189 11.04 14.57 -23.43
C SER A 189 10.25 15.25 -22.30
N ILE A 190 10.92 16.17 -21.58
CA ILE A 190 10.44 16.75 -20.30
C ILE A 190 8.97 17.23 -20.41
N PRO A 191 8.01 16.69 -19.63
CA PRO A 191 6.60 17.06 -19.74
C PRO A 191 6.37 18.52 -19.37
N ALA A 192 5.73 19.27 -20.26
CA ALA A 192 5.43 20.70 -20.05
C ALA A 192 4.60 20.97 -18.78
N SER A 193 3.79 19.99 -18.33
CA SER A 193 2.99 20.11 -17.10
C SER A 193 3.79 20.19 -15.81
N LEU A 194 5.12 19.98 -15.83
CA LEU A 194 5.97 20.26 -14.67
C LEU A 194 5.90 21.75 -14.28
N SER A 195 5.59 22.67 -15.20
CA SER A 195 5.32 24.08 -14.87
C SER A 195 4.05 24.30 -14.04
N ASN A 196 3.16 23.31 -13.94
CA ASN A 196 1.99 23.32 -13.06
C ASN A 196 2.29 22.73 -11.66
N ALA A 197 3.44 22.09 -11.44
CA ALA A 197 3.86 21.62 -10.13
C ALA A 197 4.33 22.84 -9.31
N SER A 198 3.40 23.49 -8.61
CA SER A 198 3.58 24.82 -8.01
C SER A 198 4.56 24.90 -6.82
N TYR A 199 5.35 23.85 -6.57
CA TYR A 199 6.30 23.73 -5.46
C TYR A 199 7.64 23.08 -5.87
N LEU A 200 7.91 22.93 -7.17
CA LEU A 200 8.99 22.13 -7.75
C LEU A 200 9.96 22.94 -8.64
#